data_AF-A0A662LRH1-F1
#
_entry.id   AF-A0A662LRH1-F1
#
_cell.length_a   1.000
_cell.length_b   1.000
_cell.length_c   1.000
_cell.angle_alpha   90.00
_cell.angle_beta   90.00
_cell.angle_gamma   90.00
#
_symmetry.space_group_name_H-M   'P 1'
#
loop_
_entity.id
_entity.type
_entity.pdbx_description
1 polymer ?
#
loop_
_entity_poly.entity_id
_entity_poly.type
_entity_poly.pdbx_seq_one_letter_code
_entity_poly.pdbx_strand_id
1 'polypeptide(L)'
;MRWRAALRWRNGHVPLSTQIKWNDNELQKARKGITDFLSILKTEQENLENSKSLRRGLKIIEDRFVKYEENLLVTNIKVDTENGKKIIKLERTNNGIEQDFRKCRRHVRRLIGNKDVEETIQREGVGLSLLLNMKIPEYVRMVYDSWECMGKRFSEVNEESLKLADLLLQGYNPWWAQ
;
A
#
# COMPACT_ATOMS: atom_id res chain seq x y z
N MET A 1 5.95 -9.75 -17.50
CA MET A 1 4.77 -8.86 -17.72
C MET A 1 3.68 -9.02 -16.65
N ARG A 2 3.99 -9.14 -15.33
CA ARG A 2 2.95 -9.28 -14.28
C ARG A 2 3.18 -8.53 -12.95
N TRP A 3 4.43 -8.26 -12.56
CA TRP A 3 4.73 -7.51 -11.32
C TRP A 3 4.31 -6.03 -11.37
N ARG A 4 4.38 -5.38 -12.54
CA ARG A 4 4.05 -3.95 -12.73
C ARG A 4 2.58 -3.59 -12.45
N ALA A 5 1.65 -4.55 -12.51
CA ALA A 5 0.23 -4.30 -12.25
C ALA A 5 -0.14 -4.42 -10.75
N ALA A 6 0.65 -5.15 -9.96
CA ALA A 6 0.33 -5.46 -8.56
C ALA A 6 0.61 -4.29 -7.59
N LEU A 7 1.42 -3.31 -7.99
CA LEU A 7 1.98 -2.28 -7.11
C LEU A 7 1.39 -0.87 -7.30
N ARG A 8 0.59 -0.62 -8.36
CA ARG A 8 -0.06 0.67 -8.68
C ARG A 8 0.81 1.92 -8.41
N TRP A 9 2.10 1.89 -8.76
CA TRP A 9 2.99 3.03 -8.58
C TRP A 9 3.67 3.42 -9.88
N ARG A 10 3.51 4.68 -10.28
CA ARG A 10 4.31 5.30 -11.35
C ARG A 10 4.76 6.71 -10.91
N ASN A 11 5.94 6.72 -10.28
CA ASN A 11 7.05 7.65 -10.53
C ASN A 11 7.46 8.59 -9.39
N GLY A 12 8.77 8.88 -9.34
CA GLY A 12 9.51 9.30 -8.14
C GLY A 12 10.22 8.11 -7.47
N HIS A 13 11.42 8.33 -6.90
CA HIS A 13 12.16 7.26 -6.21
C HIS A 13 11.39 6.78 -4.97
N VAL A 14 10.99 5.50 -4.99
CA VAL A 14 10.20 4.81 -3.94
C VAL A 14 11.03 4.63 -2.66
N PRO A 15 10.51 4.85 -1.42
CA PRO A 15 11.30 4.63 -0.18
C PRO A 15 10.66 3.63 0.83
N LEU A 16 11.08 3.54 2.12
CA LEU A 16 11.86 2.41 2.72
C LEU A 16 12.62 2.66 4.08
N SER A 17 11.88 2.85 5.18
CA SER A 17 12.04 2.58 6.64
C SER A 17 13.19 3.08 7.55
N THR A 18 12.82 3.83 8.60
CA THR A 18 13.67 4.28 9.74
C THR A 18 14.29 3.14 10.56
N GLN A 19 15.41 2.61 10.05
CA GLN A 19 16.29 1.59 10.67
C GLN A 19 15.56 0.23 10.93
N ILE A 20 16.15 -0.94 10.72
CA ILE A 20 17.55 -1.33 10.49
C ILE A 20 17.73 -1.82 9.04
N LYS A 21 18.92 -1.61 8.44
CA LYS A 21 19.30 -2.25 7.17
C LYS A 21 19.65 -3.70 7.51
N TRP A 22 18.80 -4.67 7.16
CA TRP A 22 19.18 -6.08 7.31
C TRP A 22 20.43 -6.33 6.46
N ASN A 23 21.46 -6.88 7.09
CA ASN A 23 22.67 -7.31 6.40
C ASN A 23 22.33 -8.45 5.43
N ASP A 24 23.13 -8.68 4.40
CA ASP A 24 22.88 -9.75 3.42
C ASP A 24 22.81 -11.13 4.11
N ASN A 25 23.60 -11.32 5.17
CA ASN A 25 23.50 -12.48 6.07
C ASN A 25 22.14 -12.60 6.80
N GLU A 26 21.51 -11.50 7.20
CA GLU A 26 20.20 -11.50 7.86
C GLU A 26 19.07 -11.74 6.85
N LEU A 27 19.18 -11.15 5.66
CA LEU A 27 18.30 -11.45 4.53
C LEU A 27 18.40 -12.93 4.12
N GLN A 28 19.60 -13.48 4.06
CA GLN A 28 19.82 -14.90 3.73
C GLN A 28 19.29 -15.83 4.83
N LYS A 29 19.48 -15.49 6.11
CA LYS A 29 18.86 -16.22 7.24
C LYS A 29 17.33 -16.19 7.16
N ALA A 30 16.74 -15.04 6.81
CA ALA A 30 15.29 -14.90 6.68
C ALA A 30 14.74 -15.67 5.47
N ARG A 31 15.42 -15.63 4.31
CA ARG A 31 15.10 -16.46 3.14
C ARG A 31 15.14 -17.95 3.52
N LYS A 32 16.21 -18.39 4.19
CA LYS A 32 16.33 -19.76 4.68
C LYS A 32 15.18 -20.12 5.62
N GLY A 33 14.86 -19.27 6.59
CA GLY A 33 13.72 -19.52 7.50
C GLY A 33 12.36 -19.63 6.79
N ILE A 34 12.13 -18.88 5.70
CA ILE A 34 10.95 -19.05 4.84
C ILE A 34 10.99 -20.40 4.12
N THR A 35 12.14 -20.80 3.56
CA THR A 35 12.32 -22.10 2.89
C THR A 35 12.12 -23.27 3.85
N ASP A 36 12.70 -23.20 5.04
CA ASP A 36 12.57 -24.19 6.12
C ASP A 36 11.10 -24.29 6.59
N PHE A 37 10.40 -23.16 6.72
CA PHE A 37 8.96 -23.16 7.06
C PHE A 37 8.09 -23.77 5.95
N LEU A 38 8.39 -23.47 4.68
CA LEU A 38 7.69 -24.05 3.53
C LEU A 38 7.94 -25.57 3.40
N SER A 39 9.11 -26.08 3.79
CA SER A 39 9.35 -27.53 3.80
C SER A 39 8.54 -28.23 4.90
N ILE A 40 8.50 -27.65 6.12
CA ILE A 40 7.63 -28.13 7.21
C ILE A 40 6.16 -28.16 6.77
N LEU A 41 5.66 -27.08 6.16
CA LEU A 41 4.27 -27.01 5.66
C LEU A 41 3.92 -28.11 4.64
N LYS A 42 4.89 -28.60 3.85
CA LYS A 42 4.66 -29.70 2.90
C LYS A 42 4.58 -31.04 3.63
N THR A 43 5.52 -31.33 4.51
CA THR A 43 5.51 -32.54 5.34
C THR A 43 4.23 -32.65 6.18
N GLU A 44 3.77 -31.55 6.78
CA GLU A 44 2.51 -31.51 7.52
C GLU A 44 1.28 -31.72 6.62
N GLN A 45 1.28 -31.19 5.38
CA GLN A 45 0.19 -31.45 4.42
C GLN A 45 0.08 -32.92 4.00
N GLU A 46 1.23 -33.59 3.83
CA GLU A 46 1.33 -35.02 3.49
C GLU A 46 0.81 -35.89 4.65
N ASN A 47 1.31 -35.66 5.86
CA ASN A 47 0.95 -36.41 7.09
C ASN A 47 -0.53 -36.25 7.52
N LEU A 48 -1.25 -35.22 7.05
CA LEU A 48 -2.61 -34.90 7.48
C LEU A 48 -3.70 -35.80 6.86
N GLU A 49 -3.72 -37.09 7.21
CA GLU A 49 -4.57 -38.11 6.54
C GLU A 49 -6.04 -37.71 6.33
N ASN A 50 -6.70 -37.05 7.31
CA ASN A 50 -8.17 -36.91 7.31
C ASN A 50 -8.75 -35.48 7.41
N SER A 51 -7.96 -34.40 7.49
CA SER A 51 -8.50 -33.03 7.63
C SER A 51 -8.43 -32.20 6.33
N LYS A 52 -9.48 -32.31 5.50
CA LYS A 52 -9.63 -31.56 4.23
C LYS A 52 -9.65 -30.05 4.42
N SER A 53 -10.19 -29.55 5.54
CA SER A 53 -10.20 -28.12 5.88
C SER A 53 -8.82 -27.61 6.28
N LEU A 54 -8.07 -28.37 7.09
CA LEU A 54 -6.73 -27.99 7.52
C LEU A 54 -5.73 -28.02 6.36
N ARG A 55 -5.72 -29.10 5.55
CA ARG A 55 -4.93 -29.16 4.30
C ARG A 55 -5.19 -27.94 3.40
N ARG A 56 -6.45 -27.51 3.26
CA ARG A 56 -6.82 -26.31 2.50
C ARG A 56 -6.29 -25.02 3.13
N GLY A 57 -6.33 -24.91 4.46
CA GLY A 57 -5.78 -23.78 5.21
C GLY A 57 -4.26 -23.66 5.04
N LEU A 58 -3.52 -24.76 5.21
CA LEU A 58 -2.06 -24.81 5.01
C LEU A 58 -1.68 -24.46 3.57
N LYS A 59 -2.40 -24.98 2.58
CA LYS A 59 -2.18 -24.62 1.17
C LYS A 59 -2.40 -23.13 0.89
N ILE A 60 -3.42 -22.51 1.48
CA ILE A 60 -3.64 -21.04 1.35
C ILE A 60 -2.48 -20.25 1.98
N ILE A 61 -1.84 -20.77 3.03
CA ILE A 61 -0.65 -20.16 3.64
C ILE A 61 0.55 -20.31 2.70
N GLU A 62 0.82 -21.52 2.20
CA GLU A 62 1.87 -21.80 1.21
C GLU A 62 1.73 -20.91 -0.05
N ASP A 63 0.55 -20.90 -0.68
CA ASP A 63 0.25 -20.09 -1.86
C ASP A 63 0.53 -18.59 -1.62
N ARG A 64 0.28 -18.09 -0.40
CA ARG A 64 0.59 -16.70 -0.01
C ARG A 64 2.09 -16.47 0.15
N PHE A 65 2.80 -17.36 0.83
CA PHE A 65 4.25 -17.23 1.01
C PHE A 65 4.96 -17.24 -0.35
N VAL A 66 4.61 -18.16 -1.25
CA VAL A 66 5.14 -18.22 -2.62
C VAL A 66 4.77 -16.96 -3.42
N LYS A 67 3.50 -16.53 -3.40
CA LYS A 67 3.04 -15.35 -4.16
C LYS A 67 3.70 -14.04 -3.71
N TYR A 68 4.08 -13.92 -2.44
CA TYR A 68 4.63 -12.70 -1.85
C TYR A 68 6.09 -12.83 -1.42
N GLU A 69 6.80 -13.91 -1.80
CA GLU A 69 8.18 -14.19 -1.36
C GLU A 69 9.13 -13.02 -1.60
N GLU A 70 9.14 -12.49 -2.83
CA GLU A 70 9.96 -11.34 -3.22
C GLU A 70 9.60 -10.06 -2.43
N ASN A 71 8.34 -9.93 -2.00
CA ASN A 71 7.80 -8.76 -1.31
C ASN A 71 7.98 -8.82 0.22
N LEU A 72 8.04 -10.02 0.81
CA LEU A 72 8.15 -10.25 2.25
C LEU A 72 9.44 -9.67 2.86
N LEU A 73 10.52 -9.64 2.08
CA LEU A 73 11.86 -9.25 2.51
C LEU A 73 12.37 -7.95 1.86
N VAL A 74 11.48 -7.12 1.30
CA VAL A 74 11.86 -5.86 0.62
C VAL A 74 12.63 -4.95 1.59
N THR A 75 13.82 -4.56 1.15
CA THR A 75 14.79 -3.82 1.96
C THR A 75 14.48 -2.34 1.99
N ASN A 76 14.61 -1.77 3.18
CA ASN A 76 14.44 -0.36 3.51
C ASN A 76 15.27 0.58 2.58
N ILE A 77 14.61 1.18 1.59
CA ILE A 77 15.07 2.23 0.65
C ILE A 77 15.17 3.63 1.28
N LYS A 78 16.31 4.26 1.01
CA LYS A 78 16.68 5.62 1.43
C LYS A 78 16.30 6.65 0.36
N VAL A 79 15.93 7.85 0.79
CA VAL A 79 15.82 9.04 -0.06
C VAL A 79 16.88 10.04 0.35
N ASP A 80 17.53 10.65 -0.63
CA ASP A 80 18.21 11.92 -0.41
C ASP A 80 17.20 13.04 -0.74
N THR A 81 16.91 13.88 0.25
CA THR A 81 16.03 15.06 0.10
C THR A 81 16.84 16.33 0.37
N GLU A 82 16.31 17.49 -0.02
CA GLU A 82 16.95 18.80 0.23
C GLU A 82 17.27 19.01 1.74
N ASN A 83 16.45 18.42 2.61
CA ASN A 83 16.62 18.44 4.08
C ASN A 83 17.44 17.24 4.62
N GLY A 84 18.20 16.55 3.77
CA GLY A 84 19.07 15.43 4.10
C GLY A 84 18.48 14.04 3.84
N LYS A 85 19.13 13.00 4.39
CA LYS A 85 18.82 11.59 4.10
C LYS A 85 17.64 11.09 4.95
N LYS A 86 16.56 10.62 4.29
CA LYS A 86 15.31 10.15 4.92
C LYS A 86 15.02 8.69 4.61
N ILE A 87 14.28 8.02 5.49
CA ILE A 87 14.05 6.57 5.48
C ILE A 87 12.57 6.27 5.84
N ILE A 88 11.71 5.80 4.91
CA ILE A 88 10.22 5.88 5.01
C ILE A 88 9.50 4.51 5.17
N LYS A 89 8.99 4.08 6.32
CA LYS A 89 8.64 2.64 6.55
C LYS A 89 7.58 2.09 5.55
N LEU A 90 7.91 1.10 4.70
CA LEU A 90 6.88 0.26 4.09
C LEU A 90 6.46 -0.75 5.13
N GLU A 91 5.16 -0.91 5.24
CA GLU A 91 4.55 -1.87 6.11
C GLU A 91 4.63 -3.26 5.46
N ARG A 92 5.25 -4.22 6.16
CA ARG A 92 5.29 -5.64 5.75
C ARG A 92 3.94 -6.33 5.91
N THR A 93 3.00 -5.67 6.59
CA THR A 93 1.60 -6.06 6.78
C THR A 93 0.73 -4.90 6.31
N ASN A 94 -0.52 -5.18 5.93
CA ASN A 94 -1.48 -4.16 5.50
C ASN A 94 -2.06 -3.32 6.66
N ASN A 95 -1.35 -3.17 7.78
CA ASN A 95 -1.90 -2.68 9.04
C ASN A 95 -2.36 -1.21 8.97
N GLY A 96 -1.57 -0.29 8.39
CA GLY A 96 -1.95 1.11 8.21
C GLY A 96 -3.16 1.24 7.27
N ILE A 97 -3.11 0.57 6.11
CA ILE A 97 -4.23 0.50 5.16
C ILE A 97 -5.50 -0.03 5.84
N GLU A 98 -5.40 -1.08 6.65
CA GLU A 98 -6.52 -1.66 7.36
C GLU A 98 -7.02 -0.76 8.49
N GLN A 99 -6.13 -0.04 9.19
CA GLN A 99 -6.50 0.99 10.17
C GLN A 99 -7.26 2.16 9.50
N ASP A 100 -6.81 2.64 8.35
CA ASP A 100 -7.48 3.71 7.61
C ASP A 100 -8.82 3.26 7.04
N PHE A 101 -8.89 2.05 6.47
CA PHE A 101 -10.17 1.45 6.06
C PHE A 101 -11.13 1.29 7.25
N ARG A 102 -10.64 0.89 8.43
CA ARG A 102 -11.42 0.86 9.68
C ARG A 102 -11.87 2.26 10.12
N LYS A 103 -11.06 3.31 9.94
CA LYS A 103 -11.45 4.72 10.19
C LYS A 103 -12.58 5.13 9.24
N CYS A 104 -12.46 4.87 7.93
CA CYS A 104 -13.53 5.12 6.95
C CYS A 104 -14.83 4.41 7.35
N ARG A 105 -14.78 3.08 7.58
CA ARG A 105 -15.96 2.31 8.01
C ARG A 105 -16.55 2.81 9.34
N ARG A 106 -15.74 3.32 10.26
CA ARG A 106 -16.23 3.89 11.53
C ARG A 106 -16.88 5.27 11.31
N HIS A 107 -16.36 6.07 10.39
CA HIS A 107 -16.94 7.37 10.06
C HIS A 107 -18.32 7.21 9.39
N VAL A 108 -18.42 6.35 8.36
CA VAL A 108 -19.71 6.08 7.69
C VAL A 108 -20.76 5.52 8.66
N ARG A 109 -20.38 4.61 9.57
CA ARG A 109 -21.29 4.10 10.62
C ARG A 109 -21.85 5.20 11.52
N ARG A 110 -21.09 6.27 11.77
CA ARG A 110 -21.57 7.42 12.56
C ARG A 110 -22.49 8.35 11.76
N LEU A 111 -22.33 8.42 10.43
CA LEU A 111 -23.18 9.23 9.56
C LEU A 111 -24.55 8.58 9.31
N ILE A 112 -24.57 7.26 9.08
CA ILE A 112 -25.79 6.51 8.70
C ILE A 112 -26.50 5.89 9.91
N GLY A 113 -25.79 5.66 11.02
CA GLY A 113 -26.33 4.97 12.20
C GLY A 113 -26.47 3.45 12.06
N ASN A 114 -26.33 2.90 10.85
CA ASN A 114 -26.33 1.47 10.57
C ASN A 114 -24.91 0.87 10.63
N LYS A 115 -24.79 -0.40 11.03
CA LYS A 115 -23.57 -1.23 10.97
C LYS A 115 -23.16 -1.56 9.53
N ASP A 116 -24.15 -1.72 8.64
CA ASP A 116 -23.95 -2.11 7.25
C ASP A 116 -23.60 -0.87 6.42
N VAL A 117 -22.30 -0.75 6.12
CA VAL A 117 -21.69 0.41 5.46
C VAL A 117 -20.90 0.03 4.21
N GLU A 118 -21.03 -1.21 3.76
CA GLU A 118 -20.23 -1.74 2.65
C GLU A 118 -20.56 -1.04 1.33
N GLU A 119 -21.85 -0.91 0.99
CA GLU A 119 -22.29 -0.20 -0.21
C GLU A 119 -21.75 1.24 -0.27
N THR A 120 -21.91 2.01 0.81
CA THR A 120 -21.41 3.39 0.89
C THR A 120 -19.88 3.45 0.82
N ILE A 121 -19.17 2.48 1.38
CA ILE A 121 -17.70 2.43 1.33
C ILE A 121 -17.20 2.05 -0.07
N GLN A 122 -17.92 1.19 -0.80
CA GLN A 122 -17.60 0.88 -2.20
C GLN A 122 -17.89 2.08 -3.12
N ARG A 123 -18.98 2.81 -2.89
CA ARG A 123 -19.39 3.97 -3.70
C ARG A 123 -18.57 5.23 -3.42
N GLU A 124 -18.40 5.59 -2.14
CA GLU A 124 -17.82 6.87 -1.69
C GLU A 124 -16.38 6.75 -1.17
N GLY A 125 -15.81 5.54 -1.10
CA GLY A 125 -14.56 5.25 -0.37
C GLY A 125 -13.36 6.12 -0.75
N VAL A 126 -13.26 6.50 -2.04
CA VAL A 126 -12.20 7.40 -2.54
C VAL A 126 -12.40 8.82 -1.98
N GLY A 127 -13.61 9.38 -2.07
CA GLY A 127 -13.93 10.69 -1.52
C GLY A 127 -13.77 10.75 0.00
N LEU A 128 -14.16 9.69 0.71
CA LEU A 128 -13.93 9.55 2.15
C LEU A 128 -12.44 9.52 2.51
N SER A 129 -11.60 8.88 1.70
CA SER A 129 -10.15 8.86 1.90
C SER A 129 -9.52 10.23 1.65
N LEU A 130 -9.96 10.94 0.61
CA LEU A 130 -9.55 12.34 0.37
C LEU A 130 -9.94 13.25 1.54
N LEU A 131 -11.17 13.13 2.06
CA LEU A 131 -11.64 13.90 3.21
C LEU A 131 -10.85 13.58 4.51
N LEU A 132 -10.35 12.35 4.68
CA LEU A 132 -9.42 12.03 5.75
C LEU A 132 -8.03 12.66 5.53
N ASN A 133 -7.53 12.70 4.29
CA ASN A 133 -6.26 13.36 3.96
C ASN A 133 -6.30 14.87 4.25
N MET A 134 -7.46 15.53 4.14
CA MET A 134 -7.63 16.94 4.53
C MET A 134 -7.29 17.22 6.00
N LYS A 135 -7.21 16.20 6.86
CA LYS A 135 -6.79 16.34 8.26
C LYS A 135 -5.26 16.32 8.46
N ILE A 136 -4.50 16.11 7.38
CA ILE A 136 -3.05 16.10 7.38
C ILE A 136 -2.58 17.48 6.87
N PRO A 137 -2.06 18.37 7.73
CA PRO A 137 -1.70 19.74 7.33
C PRO A 137 -0.68 19.77 6.18
N GLU A 138 0.26 18.82 6.15
CA GLU A 138 1.25 18.69 5.09
C GLU A 138 0.61 18.33 3.74
N TYR A 139 -0.44 17.51 3.73
CA TYR A 139 -1.20 17.20 2.51
C TYR A 139 -1.93 18.43 1.99
N VAL A 140 -2.61 19.16 2.88
CA VAL A 140 -3.30 20.41 2.50
C VAL A 140 -2.30 21.41 1.93
N ARG A 141 -1.14 21.59 2.58
CA ARG A 141 -0.09 22.48 2.08
C ARG A 141 0.51 22.01 0.75
N MET A 142 0.78 20.72 0.57
CA MET A 142 1.39 20.22 -0.67
C MET A 142 0.44 20.26 -1.88
N VAL A 143 -0.86 20.05 -1.67
CA VAL A 143 -1.84 19.96 -2.77
C VAL A 143 -2.56 21.30 -3.02
N TYR A 144 -2.90 22.02 -1.95
CA TYR A 144 -3.74 23.23 -2.01
C TYR A 144 -3.02 24.51 -1.57
N ASP A 145 -1.76 24.42 -1.11
CA ASP A 145 -0.96 25.49 -0.48
C ASP A 145 -1.49 25.90 0.91
N SER A 146 -2.76 26.27 0.99
CA SER A 146 -3.47 26.52 2.24
C SER A 146 -4.98 26.27 2.08
N TRP A 147 -5.75 26.41 3.16
CA TRP A 147 -7.21 26.32 3.09
C TRP A 147 -7.82 27.49 2.30
N GLU A 148 -7.23 28.67 2.42
CA GLU A 148 -7.63 29.90 1.75
C GLU A 148 -7.30 29.85 0.24
N CYS A 149 -6.13 29.31 -0.12
CA CYS A 149 -5.71 29.14 -1.52
C CYS A 149 -6.46 28.03 -2.28
N MET A 150 -7.19 27.15 -1.58
CA MET A 150 -7.88 26.00 -2.16
C MET A 150 -8.88 26.39 -3.26
N GLY A 151 -9.70 27.42 -3.03
CA GLY A 151 -10.66 27.88 -4.04
C GLY A 151 -9.99 28.37 -5.32
N LYS A 152 -8.84 29.05 -5.19
CA LYS A 152 -8.02 29.49 -6.31
C LYS A 152 -7.44 28.30 -7.07
N ARG A 153 -6.85 27.32 -6.36
CA ARG A 153 -6.32 26.07 -6.95
C ARG A 153 -7.39 25.33 -7.76
N PHE A 154 -8.63 25.26 -7.30
CA PHE A 154 -9.72 24.67 -8.07
C PHE A 154 -10.11 25.50 -9.31
N SER A 155 -10.05 26.84 -9.25
CA SER A 155 -10.30 27.69 -10.42
C SER A 155 -9.21 27.61 -11.50
N GLU A 156 -8.00 27.17 -11.13
CA GLU A 156 -6.87 26.96 -12.04
C GLU A 156 -6.98 25.60 -12.80
N VAL A 157 -7.90 24.71 -12.43
CA VAL A 157 -8.11 23.41 -13.10
C VAL A 157 -8.83 23.61 -14.43
N ASN A 158 -8.08 23.45 -15.53
CA ASN A 158 -8.61 23.50 -16.90
C ASN A 158 -8.75 22.09 -17.52
N GLU A 159 -9.36 22.01 -18.72
CA GLU A 159 -9.59 20.73 -19.41
C GLU A 159 -8.29 19.99 -19.76
N GLU A 160 -7.20 20.72 -20.00
CA GLU A 160 -5.86 20.15 -20.23
C GLU A 160 -5.30 19.50 -18.97
N SER A 161 -5.49 20.13 -17.80
CA SER A 161 -5.11 19.59 -16.49
C SER A 161 -5.89 18.32 -16.17
N LEU A 162 -7.17 18.25 -16.55
CA LEU A 162 -7.98 17.03 -16.42
C LEU A 162 -7.49 15.92 -17.35
N LYS A 163 -7.22 16.21 -18.62
CA LYS A 163 -6.62 15.25 -19.56
C LYS A 163 -5.26 14.75 -19.09
N LEU A 164 -4.42 15.63 -18.55
CA LEU A 164 -3.15 15.26 -17.94
C LEU A 164 -3.34 14.39 -16.69
N ALA A 165 -4.31 14.69 -15.83
CA ALA A 165 -4.64 13.88 -14.67
C ALA A 165 -5.12 12.47 -15.06
N ASP A 166 -5.97 12.34 -16.08
CA ASP A 166 -6.40 11.04 -16.63
C ASP A 166 -5.21 10.25 -17.19
N LEU A 167 -4.32 10.90 -17.93
CA LEU A 167 -3.08 10.30 -18.41
C LEU A 167 -2.19 9.83 -17.23
N LEU A 168 -2.01 10.65 -16.19
CA LEU A 168 -1.27 10.29 -14.97
C LEU A 168 -1.91 9.10 -14.24
N LEU A 169 -3.25 9.03 -14.16
CA LEU A 169 -3.98 7.89 -13.60
C LEU A 169 -3.82 6.59 -14.42
N GLN A 170 -3.76 6.71 -15.75
CA GLN A 170 -3.37 5.63 -16.66
C GLN A 170 -1.85 5.32 -16.60
N GLY A 171 -1.08 6.17 -15.92
CA GLY A 171 0.34 6.03 -15.63
C GLY A 171 1.27 6.52 -16.74
N TYR A 172 0.84 7.51 -17.51
CA TYR A 172 1.76 8.42 -18.18
C TYR A 172 2.65 9.14 -17.15
N ASN A 173 3.78 9.68 -17.59
CA ASN A 173 4.57 10.60 -16.77
C ASN A 173 5.29 11.62 -17.65
N PRO A 174 4.98 12.93 -17.53
CA PRO A 174 5.66 13.97 -18.31
C PRO A 174 7.16 14.06 -17.97
N TRP A 175 7.57 13.70 -16.75
CA TRP A 175 8.96 13.80 -16.27
C TRP A 175 9.89 12.66 -16.76
N TRP A 176 9.42 11.79 -17.66
CA TRP A 176 10.18 10.68 -18.25
C TRP A 176 10.29 10.74 -19.79
N ALA A 177 9.78 11.81 -20.39
CA ALA A 177 9.77 12.02 -21.84
C ALA A 177 10.85 13.03 -22.31
N GLN A 178 11.91 13.20 -21.50
CA GLN A 178 13.11 14.00 -21.78
C GLN A 178 14.34 13.10 -21.82
#